data_AF-A0A5M9NVI6-F1
#
_entry.id   AF-A0A5M9NVI6-F1
#
_cell.length_a   1.000
_cell.length_b   1.000
_cell.length_c   1.000
_cell.angle_alpha   90.00
_cell.angle_beta   90.00
_cell.angle_gamma   90.00
#
_symmetry.space_group_name_H-M   'P 1'
#
loop_
_entity.id
_entity.type
_entity.pdbx_description
1 polymer ?
#
loop_
_entity_poly.entity_id
_entity_poly.type
_entity_poly.pdbx_seq_one_letter_code
_entity_poly.pdbx_strand_id
1 'polypeptide(L)'
;MKSNSGKTENGRKEYIKETFENLKKYNKKDSERLKNCKYDIYKSDEMKKSCPAGYIFEKIAGYKIYKALRNVKFKHNINQIAFSIKTQFDDRDDKVEKGDKDNKNKGYSIIDELDIALLSSTGKLINFECKTGGMEGDNAKSHNYTTYRLSGAFGMPILISPLLKEEIDDKKIEKFDKQWSAIGSAERAELYVWGIDEIEKKLEDLLRIRE
;
A
#
# COMPACT_ATOMS: atom_id res chain seq x y z
N MET A 1 11.84 28.13 -22.37
CA MET A 1 11.84 26.65 -22.39
C MET A 1 11.14 26.15 -21.12
N LYS A 2 10.02 25.44 -21.22
CA LYS A 2 9.48 24.72 -20.05
C LYS A 2 10.45 23.58 -19.73
N SER A 3 11.00 23.54 -18.52
CA SER A 3 11.87 22.46 -18.06
C SER A 3 11.16 21.11 -18.23
N ASN A 4 11.91 20.03 -18.51
CA ASN A 4 11.34 18.68 -18.61
C ASN A 4 10.53 18.31 -17.35
N SER A 5 10.92 18.82 -16.18
CA SER A 5 10.20 18.67 -14.91
C SER A 5 8.77 19.24 -14.90
N GLY A 6 8.50 20.29 -15.67
CA GLY A 6 7.16 20.87 -15.79
C GLY A 6 6.22 20.07 -16.70
N LYS A 7 6.77 19.19 -17.56
CA LYS A 7 5.98 18.28 -18.40
C LYS A 7 5.58 17.03 -17.61
N THR A 8 6.49 16.44 -16.83
CA THR A 8 6.24 15.25 -16.00
C THR A 8 5.23 15.54 -14.88
N GLU A 9 5.34 16.69 -14.19
CA GLU A 9 4.39 17.05 -13.12
C GLU A 9 2.94 17.20 -13.63
N ASN A 10 2.76 17.84 -14.79
CA ASN A 10 1.43 17.99 -15.39
C ASN A 10 0.90 16.64 -15.85
N GLY A 11 1.76 15.80 -16.44
CA GLY A 11 1.42 14.43 -16.80
C GLY A 11 0.94 13.61 -15.59
N ARG A 12 1.66 13.65 -14.46
CA ARG A 12 1.24 12.97 -13.22
C ARG A 12 -0.08 13.50 -12.68
N LYS A 13 -0.27 14.83 -12.63
CA LYS A 13 -1.55 15.42 -12.16
C LYS A 13 -2.72 14.98 -13.02
N GLU A 14 -2.55 14.99 -14.33
CA GLU A 14 -3.56 14.55 -15.28
C GLU A 14 -3.86 13.06 -15.09
N TYR A 15 -2.82 12.23 -14.99
CA TYR A 15 -2.94 10.79 -14.73
C TYR A 15 -3.69 10.48 -13.43
N ILE A 16 -3.35 11.15 -12.33
CA ILE A 16 -4.02 10.98 -11.03
C ILE A 16 -5.48 11.43 -11.12
N LYS A 17 -5.74 12.57 -11.76
CA LYS A 17 -7.10 13.11 -11.94
C LYS A 17 -7.96 12.15 -12.76
N GLU A 18 -7.44 11.66 -13.88
CA GLU A 18 -8.14 10.69 -14.72
C GLU A 18 -8.43 9.41 -13.94
N THR A 19 -7.44 8.88 -13.21
CA THR A 19 -7.62 7.68 -12.38
C THR A 19 -8.69 7.89 -11.31
N PHE A 20 -8.72 9.05 -10.67
CA PHE A 20 -9.73 9.39 -9.67
C PHE A 20 -11.15 9.53 -10.26
N GLU A 21 -11.28 10.14 -11.44
CA GLU A 21 -12.57 10.22 -12.14
C GLU A 21 -13.04 8.84 -12.61
N ASN A 22 -12.12 7.98 -13.07
CA ASN A 22 -12.42 6.60 -13.40
C ASN A 22 -12.88 5.80 -12.17
N LEU A 23 -12.24 6.03 -11.02
CA LEU A 23 -12.67 5.46 -9.74
C LEU A 23 -14.11 5.87 -9.39
N LYS A 24 -14.47 7.16 -9.51
CA LYS A 24 -15.84 7.64 -9.23
C LYS A 24 -16.89 6.99 -10.13
N LYS A 25 -16.55 6.76 -11.39
CA LYS A 25 -17.42 6.11 -12.39
C LYS A 25 -17.47 4.59 -12.24
N TYR A 26 -16.47 4.01 -11.58
CA TYR A 26 -16.38 2.58 -11.36
C TYR A 26 -17.61 2.11 -10.57
N ASN A 27 -18.44 1.28 -11.19
CA ASN A 27 -19.83 1.09 -10.79
C ASN A 27 -19.95 0.03 -9.66
N LYS A 28 -20.85 0.28 -8.69
CA LYS A 28 -21.16 -0.62 -7.56
C LYS A 28 -21.69 -2.01 -7.98
N LYS A 29 -22.14 -2.16 -9.22
CA LYS A 29 -22.81 -3.37 -9.76
C LYS A 29 -21.88 -4.55 -10.04
N ASP A 30 -20.57 -4.34 -10.14
CA ASP A 30 -19.62 -5.39 -10.52
C ASP A 30 -18.90 -6.04 -9.31
N SER A 31 -19.37 -5.80 -8.07
CA SER A 31 -18.72 -6.30 -6.85
C SER A 31 -18.85 -7.82 -6.62
N GLU A 32 -19.60 -8.54 -7.45
CA GLU A 32 -19.91 -9.96 -7.25
C GLU A 32 -18.71 -10.91 -7.32
N ARG A 33 -17.63 -10.54 -8.05
CA ARG A 33 -16.39 -11.35 -8.07
C ARG A 33 -15.55 -11.22 -6.80
N LEU A 34 -15.83 -10.23 -5.95
CA LEU A 34 -15.01 -9.87 -4.78
C LEU A 34 -15.89 -9.73 -3.53
N LYS A 35 -16.82 -10.68 -3.33
CA LYS A 35 -17.79 -10.73 -2.20
C LYS A 35 -17.16 -10.57 -0.80
N ASN A 36 -15.84 -10.74 -0.67
CA ASN A 36 -15.10 -10.65 0.59
C ASN A 36 -14.34 -9.32 0.81
N CYS A 37 -14.48 -8.33 -0.08
CA CYS A 37 -13.94 -6.99 0.15
C CYS A 37 -14.87 -6.19 1.08
N LYS A 38 -14.36 -5.81 2.25
CA LYS A 38 -15.06 -4.95 3.21
C LYS A 38 -14.76 -3.45 3.04
N TYR A 39 -13.86 -3.07 2.15
CA TYR A 39 -13.44 -1.67 1.99
C TYR A 39 -14.37 -0.91 1.05
N ASP A 40 -15.09 0.06 1.61
CA ASP A 40 -15.96 0.95 0.84
C ASP A 40 -15.13 2.08 0.23
N ILE A 41 -14.68 1.87 -1.01
CA ILE A 41 -13.93 2.88 -1.76
C ILE A 41 -14.77 4.16 -1.98
N TYR A 42 -16.10 4.08 -1.85
CA TYR A 42 -17.05 5.14 -2.23
C TYR A 42 -17.62 5.94 -1.05
N LYS A 43 -17.66 5.39 0.17
CA LYS A 43 -18.02 6.19 1.37
C LYS A 43 -16.87 7.14 1.67
N SER A 44 -17.16 8.44 1.67
CA SER A 44 -16.13 9.47 1.74
C SER A 44 -16.29 10.39 2.94
N ASP A 45 -15.53 10.11 4.00
CA ASP A 45 -15.21 11.09 5.05
C ASP A 45 -13.71 11.44 5.06
N GLU A 46 -12.93 11.02 4.06
CA GLU A 46 -11.47 11.23 4.02
C GLU A 46 -11.08 12.71 3.99
N MET A 47 -11.91 13.53 3.33
CA MET A 47 -11.75 14.99 3.30
C MET A 47 -11.87 15.63 4.69
N LYS A 48 -12.50 14.93 5.65
CA LYS A 48 -12.63 15.37 7.06
C LYS A 48 -11.52 14.82 7.95
N LYS A 49 -10.66 13.92 7.44
CA LYS A 49 -9.53 13.37 8.20
C LYS A 49 -8.35 14.33 8.21
N SER A 50 -7.43 14.14 9.15
CA SER A 50 -6.25 14.99 9.34
C SER A 50 -5.27 14.99 8.16
N CYS A 51 -5.22 13.89 7.39
CA CYS A 51 -4.38 13.78 6.18
C CYS A 51 -5.19 13.28 4.97
N PRO A 52 -6.03 14.12 4.36
CA PRO A 52 -6.91 13.70 3.25
C PRO A 52 -6.16 13.12 2.06
N ALA A 53 -4.96 13.65 1.76
CA ALA A 53 -4.16 13.23 0.62
C ALA A 53 -3.73 11.76 0.71
N GLY A 54 -3.32 11.28 1.90
CA GLY A 54 -2.95 9.88 2.13
C GLY A 54 -4.12 8.93 1.84
N TYR A 55 -5.26 9.17 2.47
CA TYR A 55 -6.45 8.33 2.28
C TYR A 55 -7.00 8.36 0.84
N ILE A 56 -6.96 9.51 0.16
CA ILE A 56 -7.34 9.58 -1.27
C ILE A 56 -6.38 8.73 -2.10
N PHE A 57 -5.09 8.79 -1.80
CA PHE A 57 -4.08 8.03 -2.52
C PHE A 57 -4.20 6.52 -2.30
N GLU A 58 -4.44 6.07 -1.06
CA GLU A 58 -4.77 4.67 -0.74
C GLU A 58 -5.97 4.18 -1.58
N LYS A 59 -7.02 4.99 -1.73
CA LYS A 59 -8.18 4.64 -2.57
C LYS A 59 -7.83 4.51 -4.05
N ILE A 60 -7.00 5.41 -4.57
CA ILE A 60 -6.53 5.38 -5.96
C ILE A 60 -5.67 4.12 -6.19
N ALA A 61 -4.74 3.83 -5.28
CA ALA A 61 -3.91 2.63 -5.33
C ALA A 61 -4.76 1.36 -5.25
N GLY A 62 -5.70 1.30 -4.31
CA GLY A 62 -6.67 0.21 -4.17
C GLY A 62 -7.48 -0.01 -5.45
N TYR A 63 -8.00 1.05 -6.07
CA TYR A 63 -8.69 0.99 -7.35
C TYR A 63 -7.83 0.37 -8.46
N LYS A 64 -6.57 0.80 -8.58
CA LYS A 64 -5.62 0.28 -9.57
C LYS A 64 -5.36 -1.21 -9.35
N ILE A 65 -5.17 -1.64 -8.09
CA ILE A 65 -5.06 -3.05 -7.71
C ILE A 65 -6.33 -3.81 -8.14
N TYR A 66 -7.51 -3.31 -7.79
CA TYR A 66 -8.78 -3.94 -8.18
C TYR A 66 -8.96 -4.08 -9.68
N LYS A 67 -8.62 -3.03 -10.42
CA LYS A 67 -8.73 -3.01 -11.87
C LYS A 67 -7.84 -4.09 -12.49
N ALA A 68 -6.59 -4.21 -12.03
CA ALA A 68 -5.70 -5.29 -12.44
C ALA A 68 -6.31 -6.67 -12.12
N LEU A 69 -6.81 -6.83 -10.89
CA LEU A 69 -7.38 -8.09 -10.42
C LEU A 69 -8.62 -8.56 -11.22
N ARG A 70 -9.33 -7.64 -11.88
CA ARG A 70 -10.50 -7.97 -12.71
C ARG A 70 -10.18 -8.20 -14.17
N ASN A 71 -9.24 -7.43 -14.71
CA ASN A 71 -8.94 -7.42 -16.14
C ASN A 71 -8.08 -8.62 -16.55
N VAL A 72 -7.39 -9.25 -15.60
CA VAL A 72 -6.47 -10.35 -15.86
C VAL A 72 -7.00 -11.63 -15.20
N LYS A 73 -6.90 -12.75 -15.93
CA LYS A 73 -7.03 -14.08 -15.33
C LYS A 73 -5.67 -14.48 -14.77
N PHE A 74 -5.53 -14.50 -13.45
CA PHE A 74 -4.31 -14.97 -12.81
C PHE A 74 -4.31 -16.49 -12.69
N LYS A 75 -3.11 -17.08 -12.67
CA LYS A 75 -2.92 -18.52 -12.41
C LYS A 75 -3.40 -18.90 -11.00
N HIS A 76 -3.41 -17.93 -10.09
CA HIS A 76 -3.81 -18.10 -8.69
C HIS A 76 -4.98 -17.19 -8.34
N ASN A 77 -5.95 -17.72 -7.61
CA ASN A 77 -7.05 -16.94 -7.08
C ASN A 77 -6.55 -15.95 -6.02
N ILE A 78 -7.21 -14.81 -5.92
CA ILE A 78 -7.09 -13.90 -4.78
C ILE A 78 -8.08 -14.36 -3.73
N ASN A 79 -7.57 -14.70 -2.55
CA ASN A 79 -8.43 -15.14 -1.44
C ASN A 79 -9.12 -13.93 -0.80
N GLN A 80 -8.34 -12.88 -0.53
CA GLN A 80 -8.83 -11.71 0.17
C GLN A 80 -7.97 -10.48 -0.14
N ILE A 81 -8.62 -9.33 -0.09
CA ILE A 81 -7.98 -8.02 -0.01
C ILE A 81 -8.66 -7.24 1.11
N ALA A 82 -7.87 -6.59 1.94
CA ALA A 82 -8.34 -5.79 3.07
C ALA A 82 -7.49 -4.52 3.20
N PHE A 83 -8.08 -3.49 3.79
CA PHE A 83 -7.53 -2.14 3.85
C PHE A 83 -7.51 -1.67 5.30
N SER A 84 -6.56 -0.79 5.64
CA SER A 84 -6.40 -0.19 6.98
C SER A 84 -6.43 -1.25 8.08
N ILE A 85 -5.64 -2.32 7.91
CA ILE A 85 -5.60 -3.45 8.84
C ILE A 85 -4.68 -3.08 9.99
N LYS A 86 -5.25 -2.97 11.19
CA LYS A 86 -4.46 -2.80 12.41
C LYS A 86 -3.91 -4.14 12.87
N THR A 87 -2.61 -4.18 13.09
CA THR A 87 -1.91 -5.38 13.57
C THR A 87 -1.58 -5.23 15.05
N GLN A 88 -1.77 -6.33 15.77
CA GLN A 88 -1.48 -6.42 17.19
C GLN A 88 -0.73 -7.73 17.39
N PHE A 89 0.38 -7.66 18.10
CA PHE A 89 1.09 -8.85 18.52
C PHE A 89 0.91 -9.03 20.03
N ASP A 90 0.80 -10.29 20.39
CA ASP A 90 0.66 -10.68 21.77
C ASP A 90 2.05 -10.92 22.35
N ASP A 91 2.54 -9.99 23.16
CA ASP A 91 3.88 -10.04 23.78
C ASP A 91 3.90 -11.01 24.99
N ARG A 92 3.06 -12.05 24.98
CA ARG A 92 2.90 -12.99 26.12
C ARG A 92 3.99 -14.05 26.25
N ASP A 93 5.08 -13.96 25.50
CA ASP A 93 6.26 -14.79 25.72
C ASP A 93 7.50 -13.94 26.04
N ASP A 94 8.06 -14.25 27.22
CA ASP A 94 9.37 -13.92 27.76
C ASP A 94 9.54 -12.67 28.65
N LYS A 95 9.48 -12.93 29.98
CA LYS A 95 9.95 -12.12 31.12
C LYS A 95 9.05 -10.97 31.61
N VAL A 96 7.88 -11.31 32.14
CA VAL A 96 7.31 -10.52 33.24
C VAL A 96 7.46 -11.34 34.51
N GLU A 97 8.44 -10.94 35.35
CA GLU A 97 8.51 -11.42 36.72
C GLU A 97 7.14 -11.23 37.38
N LYS A 98 6.63 -12.31 37.98
CA LYS A 98 5.37 -12.32 38.72
C LYS A 98 5.51 -11.44 39.97
N GLY A 99 5.41 -10.12 39.81
CA GLY A 99 5.59 -9.14 40.88
C GLY A 99 4.47 -8.10 41.00
N ASP A 100 3.86 -7.65 39.90
CA ASP A 100 2.90 -6.54 39.96
C ASP A 100 1.47 -6.99 39.69
N LYS A 101 0.68 -7.09 40.77
CA LYS A 101 -0.75 -7.43 40.74
C LYS A 101 -1.68 -6.27 40.35
N ASP A 102 -1.14 -5.09 39.99
CA ASP A 102 -1.94 -3.88 39.77
C ASP A 102 -2.02 -3.38 38.31
N ASN A 103 -1.43 -4.08 37.33
CA ASN A 103 -1.49 -3.67 35.92
C ASN A 103 -2.44 -4.52 35.06
N LYS A 104 -3.75 -4.28 35.19
CA LYS A 104 -4.79 -4.89 34.34
C LYS A 104 -4.85 -4.37 32.88
N ASN A 105 -3.90 -3.52 32.46
CA ASN A 105 -3.87 -2.88 31.13
C ASN A 105 -2.55 -3.09 30.36
N LYS A 106 -1.89 -4.25 30.48
CA LYS A 106 -0.84 -4.66 29.54
C LYS A 106 -1.42 -5.67 28.55
N GLY A 107 -1.98 -5.21 27.45
CA GLY A 107 -2.58 -6.11 26.46
C GLY A 107 -2.63 -5.43 25.11
N TYR A 108 -1.73 -5.86 24.22
CA TYR A 108 -1.63 -5.49 22.81
C TYR A 108 -1.12 -4.07 22.56
N SER A 109 0.16 -3.95 22.18
CA SER A 109 0.61 -2.77 21.44
C SER A 109 0.13 -2.91 19.98
N ILE A 110 -0.51 -1.87 19.44
CA ILE A 110 -0.70 -1.79 17.98
C ILE A 110 0.71 -1.56 17.43
N ILE A 111 1.23 -2.57 16.73
CA ILE A 111 2.61 -2.52 16.23
C ILE A 111 2.64 -1.80 14.88
N ASP A 112 1.58 -1.98 14.09
CA ASP A 112 1.56 -1.43 12.73
C ASP A 112 0.17 -1.38 12.12
N GLU A 113 0.01 -0.59 11.07
CA GLU A 113 -1.17 -0.53 10.21
C GLU A 113 -0.79 -0.86 8.77
N LEU A 114 -1.50 -1.81 8.14
CA LEU A 114 -1.32 -2.16 6.74
C LEU A 114 -2.35 -1.39 5.91
N ASP A 115 -1.89 -0.48 5.05
CA ASP A 115 -2.79 0.32 4.21
C ASP A 115 -3.63 -0.58 3.29
N ILE A 116 -2.99 -1.49 2.55
CA ILE A 116 -3.66 -2.49 1.72
C ILE A 116 -2.94 -3.83 1.81
N ALA A 117 -3.61 -4.88 2.28
CA ALA A 117 -3.09 -6.23 2.29
C ALA A 117 -3.85 -7.12 1.31
N LEU A 118 -3.11 -7.85 0.47
CA LEU A 118 -3.64 -8.81 -0.49
C LEU A 118 -3.11 -10.20 -0.19
N LEU A 119 -4.02 -11.16 -0.01
CA LEU A 119 -3.72 -12.57 0.20
C LEU A 119 -4.06 -13.37 -1.06
N SER A 120 -3.03 -14.00 -1.63
CA SER A 120 -3.21 -14.94 -2.72
C SER A 120 -3.54 -16.35 -2.21
N SER A 121 -4.10 -17.19 -3.09
CA SER A 121 -4.37 -18.61 -2.83
C SER A 121 -3.11 -19.45 -2.59
N THR A 122 -1.92 -18.96 -2.96
CA THR A 122 -0.64 -19.61 -2.66
C THR A 122 -0.09 -19.25 -1.28
N GLY A 123 -0.83 -18.48 -0.47
CA GLY A 123 -0.39 -18.04 0.85
C GLY A 123 0.55 -16.83 0.83
N LYS A 124 0.81 -16.22 -0.33
CA LYS A 124 1.61 -14.98 -0.43
C LYS A 124 0.80 -13.80 0.10
N LEU A 125 1.37 -13.09 1.08
CA LEU A 125 0.84 -11.83 1.61
C LEU A 125 1.58 -10.67 0.96
N ILE A 126 0.86 -9.86 0.21
CA ILE A 126 1.38 -8.63 -0.38
C ILE A 126 0.86 -7.47 0.46
N ASN A 127 1.78 -6.79 1.14
CA ASN A 127 1.47 -5.59 1.91
C ASN A 127 1.86 -4.37 1.08
N PHE A 128 0.88 -3.58 0.67
CA PHE A 128 1.10 -2.32 -0.01
C PHE A 128 0.97 -1.17 0.99
N GLU A 129 2.07 -0.48 1.20
CA GLU A 129 2.19 0.74 1.99
C GLU A 129 2.08 1.96 1.06
N CYS A 130 1.20 2.91 1.35
CA CYS A 130 0.87 4.03 0.48
C CYS A 130 1.34 5.36 1.08
N LYS A 131 2.44 5.94 0.57
CA LYS A 131 2.96 7.22 1.09
C LYS A 131 2.90 8.33 0.04
N THR A 132 2.13 9.37 0.34
CA THR A 132 2.07 10.60 -0.48
C THR A 132 3.18 11.60 -0.16
N GLY A 133 3.85 11.45 0.99
CA GLY A 133 4.89 12.34 1.50
C GLY A 133 6.12 11.56 1.97
N GLY A 134 6.75 12.03 3.05
CA GLY A 134 7.94 11.40 3.64
C GLY A 134 7.63 10.12 4.40
N MET A 135 8.64 9.29 4.58
CA MET A 135 8.59 8.11 5.43
C MET A 135 9.93 7.96 6.18
N GLU A 136 9.84 7.83 7.49
CA GLU A 136 11.00 7.57 8.35
C GLU A 136 11.49 6.12 8.17
N GLY A 137 12.78 5.91 8.37
CA GLY A 137 13.39 4.59 8.22
C GLY A 137 12.79 3.54 9.15
N ASP A 138 12.42 3.95 10.38
CA ASP A 138 11.83 3.03 11.35
C ASP A 138 10.41 2.61 10.97
N ASN A 139 9.62 3.50 10.35
CA ASN A 139 8.32 3.13 9.78
C ASN A 139 8.49 2.10 8.65
N ALA A 140 9.45 2.33 7.75
CA ALA A 140 9.72 1.39 6.65
C ALA A 140 10.15 0.01 7.15
N LYS A 141 11.03 -0.03 8.16
CA LYS A 141 11.46 -1.27 8.81
C LYS A 141 10.32 -1.96 9.55
N SER A 142 9.45 -1.20 10.23
CA SER A 142 8.27 -1.73 10.90
C SER A 142 7.36 -2.44 9.90
N HIS A 143 7.05 -1.81 8.76
CA HIS A 143 6.23 -2.42 7.71
C HIS A 143 6.87 -3.69 7.11
N ASN A 144 8.19 -3.67 6.89
CA ASN A 144 8.92 -4.88 6.47
C ASN A 144 8.74 -6.00 7.50
N TYR A 145 9.09 -5.71 8.75
CA TYR A 145 9.03 -6.66 9.86
C TYR A 145 7.61 -7.22 10.04
N THR A 146 6.59 -6.37 10.12
CA THR A 146 5.19 -6.79 10.27
C THR A 146 4.76 -7.71 9.14
N THR A 147 5.14 -7.39 7.90
CA THR A 147 4.77 -8.20 6.74
C THR A 147 5.33 -9.62 6.87
N TYR A 148 6.63 -9.76 7.13
CA TYR A 148 7.27 -11.07 7.28
C TYR A 148 6.85 -11.77 8.59
N ARG A 149 6.55 -11.03 9.65
CA ARG A 149 6.04 -11.60 10.90
C ARG A 149 4.67 -12.26 10.70
N LEU A 150 3.81 -11.66 9.89
CA LEU A 150 2.47 -12.18 9.60
C LEU A 150 2.46 -13.33 8.58
N SER A 151 3.44 -13.40 7.68
CA SER A 151 3.38 -14.29 6.51
C SER A 151 4.60 -15.21 6.31
N GLY A 152 5.59 -15.12 7.21
CA GLY A 152 6.87 -15.80 7.04
C GLY A 152 7.56 -15.37 5.74
N ALA A 153 8.35 -16.27 5.15
CA ALA A 153 9.11 -16.01 3.91
C ALA A 153 8.25 -15.67 2.68
N PHE A 154 6.92 -15.80 2.76
CA PHE A 154 5.98 -15.48 1.68
C PHE A 154 5.42 -14.05 1.77
N GLY A 155 5.96 -13.23 2.66
CA GLY A 155 5.68 -11.81 2.74
C GLY A 155 6.30 -11.02 1.61
N MET A 156 5.61 -9.96 1.20
CA MET A 156 6.14 -9.03 0.23
C MET A 156 5.67 -7.61 0.53
N PRO A 157 6.50 -6.82 1.23
CA PRO A 157 6.20 -5.43 1.53
C PRO A 157 6.55 -4.55 0.31
N ILE A 158 5.62 -3.68 -0.07
CA ILE A 158 5.71 -2.83 -1.26
C ILE A 158 5.32 -1.40 -0.88
N LEU A 159 6.18 -0.43 -1.15
CA LEU A 159 5.83 0.98 -1.14
C LEU A 159 5.19 1.36 -2.49
N ILE A 160 3.99 1.94 -2.44
CA ILE A 160 3.38 2.64 -3.57
C ILE A 160 3.64 4.14 -3.40
N SER A 161 4.29 4.74 -4.39
CA SER A 161 4.56 6.18 -4.47
C SER A 161 3.60 6.87 -5.44
N PRO A 162 3.18 8.12 -5.17
CA PRO A 162 2.37 8.90 -6.11
C PRO A 162 3.15 9.30 -7.36
N LEU A 163 4.49 9.18 -7.35
CA LEU A 163 5.34 9.45 -8.50
C LEU A 163 5.13 8.40 -9.59
N LEU A 164 5.30 8.82 -10.85
CA LEU A 164 5.38 7.91 -11.99
C LEU A 164 6.72 7.19 -12.01
N LYS A 165 6.80 6.04 -12.69
CA LYS A 165 8.05 5.27 -12.86
C LYS A 165 9.21 6.12 -13.36
N GLU A 166 8.96 6.91 -14.41
CA GLU A 166 9.97 7.80 -14.98
C GLU A 166 10.45 8.86 -13.97
N GLU A 167 9.55 9.35 -13.11
CA GLU A 167 9.90 10.31 -12.07
C GLU A 167 10.72 9.63 -10.97
N ILE A 168 10.46 8.35 -10.65
CA ILE A 168 11.23 7.56 -9.66
C ILE A 168 12.64 7.21 -10.18
N ASP A 169 12.77 6.94 -11.47
CA ASP A 169 14.05 6.61 -12.08
C ASP A 169 14.94 7.86 -12.26
N ASP A 170 14.34 9.04 -12.48
CA ASP A 170 15.06 10.31 -12.57
C ASP A 170 15.10 11.05 -11.22
N LYS A 171 15.99 10.62 -10.31
CA LYS A 171 16.23 11.15 -8.94
C LYS A 171 16.68 12.63 -8.87
N LYS A 172 16.45 13.44 -9.91
CA LYS A 172 16.96 14.83 -10.04
C LYS A 172 15.93 15.93 -9.78
N ILE A 173 14.71 15.57 -9.38
CA ILE A 173 13.65 16.56 -9.12
C ILE A 173 13.59 16.89 -7.63
N GLU A 174 14.31 17.94 -7.20
CA GLU A 174 14.33 18.46 -5.80
C GLU A 174 12.93 18.73 -5.23
N LYS A 175 11.96 19.05 -6.09
CA LYS A 175 10.58 19.31 -5.65
C LYS A 175 9.90 18.10 -4.98
N PHE A 176 10.43 16.89 -5.14
CA PHE A 176 9.87 15.66 -4.59
C PHE A 176 10.68 15.08 -3.42
N ASP A 177 11.49 15.90 -2.73
CA ASP A 177 12.35 15.47 -1.62
C ASP A 177 11.66 14.58 -0.57
N LYS A 178 10.40 14.87 -0.25
CA LYS A 178 9.62 14.05 0.69
C LYS A 178 9.37 12.64 0.14
N GLN A 179 8.90 12.55 -1.10
CA GLN A 179 8.68 11.28 -1.77
C GLN A 179 9.99 10.52 -1.96
N TRP A 180 11.08 11.22 -2.28
CA TRP A 180 12.41 10.62 -2.39
C TRP A 180 12.94 10.09 -1.07
N SER A 181 12.73 10.82 0.02
CA SER A 181 13.03 10.34 1.37
C SER A 181 12.28 9.05 1.67
N ALA A 182 10.99 8.99 1.33
CA ALA A 182 10.19 7.77 1.52
C ALA A 182 10.69 6.59 0.68
N ILE A 183 10.97 6.83 -0.60
CA ILE A 183 11.54 5.82 -1.52
C ILE A 183 12.87 5.31 -0.98
N GLY A 184 13.77 6.21 -0.57
CA GLY A 184 15.07 5.81 -0.01
C GLY A 184 14.95 5.04 1.30
N SER A 185 13.98 5.41 2.16
CA SER A 185 13.69 4.64 3.38
C SER A 185 13.14 3.25 3.08
N ALA A 186 12.25 3.12 2.09
CA ALA A 186 11.74 1.83 1.61
C ALA A 186 12.86 0.97 1.03
N GLU A 187 13.68 1.51 0.12
CA GLU A 187 14.81 0.80 -0.49
C GLU A 187 15.79 0.28 0.59
N ARG A 188 16.15 1.12 1.57
CA ARG A 188 17.03 0.71 2.69
C ARG A 188 16.42 -0.33 3.62
N ALA A 189 15.09 -0.36 3.71
CA ALA A 189 14.34 -1.35 4.48
C ALA A 189 13.90 -2.55 3.61
N GLU A 190 14.45 -2.70 2.40
CA GLU A 190 14.18 -3.82 1.49
C GLU A 190 12.71 -3.95 1.04
N LEU A 191 11.98 -2.84 0.99
CA LEU A 191 10.66 -2.77 0.36
C LEU A 191 10.81 -2.62 -1.15
N TYR A 192 9.93 -3.28 -1.92
CA TYR A 192 9.79 -2.96 -3.34
C TYR A 192 9.15 -1.60 -3.53
N VAL A 193 9.59 -0.81 -4.51
CA VAL A 193 9.03 0.52 -4.79
C VAL A 193 8.34 0.54 -6.13
N TRP A 194 7.06 0.91 -6.13
CA TRP A 194 6.22 0.98 -7.32
C TRP A 194 5.71 2.41 -7.53
N GLY A 195 5.82 2.90 -8.76
CA GLY A 195 5.09 4.10 -9.18
C GLY A 195 3.60 3.79 -9.35
N ILE A 196 2.76 4.82 -9.22
CA ILE A 196 1.30 4.71 -9.32
C ILE A 196 0.83 4.20 -10.70
N ASP A 197 1.63 4.44 -11.74
CA ASP A 197 1.42 3.96 -13.11
C ASP A 197 1.73 2.48 -13.30
N GLU A 198 2.66 1.92 -12.50
CA GLU A 198 3.12 0.55 -12.65
C GLU A 198 2.27 -0.49 -11.93
N ILE A 199 1.38 -0.08 -11.02
CA ILE A 199 0.61 -0.99 -10.14
C ILE A 199 -0.05 -2.12 -10.93
N GLU A 200 -0.78 -1.79 -12.00
CA GLU A 200 -1.54 -2.79 -12.76
C GLU A 200 -0.61 -3.83 -13.39
N LYS A 201 0.44 -3.36 -14.07
CA LYS A 201 1.40 -4.23 -14.79
C LYS A 201 2.24 -5.07 -13.83
N LYS A 202 2.80 -4.45 -12.79
CA LYS A 202 3.64 -5.18 -11.82
C LYS A 202 2.85 -6.20 -11.03
N LEU A 203 1.60 -5.90 -10.68
CA LEU A 203 0.73 -6.89 -10.03
C LEU A 203 0.41 -8.06 -10.96
N GLU A 204 0.17 -7.78 -12.24
CA GLU A 204 0.02 -8.82 -13.26
C GLU A 204 1.25 -9.72 -13.37
N ASP A 205 2.43 -9.13 -13.56
CA ASP A 205 3.69 -9.88 -13.69
C ASP A 205 3.96 -10.72 -12.44
N LEU A 206 3.62 -10.19 -11.26
CA LEU A 206 3.82 -10.87 -9.99
C LEU A 206 2.90 -12.08 -9.77
N LEU A 207 1.67 -11.99 -10.25
CA LEU A 207 0.65 -13.03 -10.07
C LEU A 207 0.53 -13.98 -11.28
N ARG A 208 1.10 -13.60 -12.43
CA ARG A 208 1.48 -14.52 -13.51
C ARG A 208 2.70 -15.32 -13.07
N ILE A 209 2.51 -16.35 -12.25
CA ILE A 209 3.61 -17.30 -12.04
C ILE A 209 3.95 -17.94 -13.39
N ARG A 210 5.22 -17.81 -13.80
CA ARG A 210 5.83 -18.44 -14.99
C ARG A 210 5.32 -19.88 -15.14
N GLU A 211 4.95 -20.23 -16.36
CA GLU A 211 4.59 -21.61 -16.72
C GLU A 211 5.71 -22.58 -16.37
#